data_AF-A0A5D0I2S1-F1
#
_entry.id   AF-A0A5D0I2S1-F1
#
_cell.length_a   1.000
_cell.length_b   1.000
_cell.length_c   1.000
_cell.angle_alpha   90.00
_cell.angle_beta   90.00
_cell.angle_gamma   90.00
#
_symmetry.space_group_name_H-M   'P 1'
#
loop_
_entity.id
_entity.type
_entity.pdbx_description
1 polymer ?
#
loop_
_entity_poly.entity_id
_entity_poly.type
_entity_poly.pdbx_seq_one_letter_code
_entity_poly.pdbx_strand_id
1 'polypeptide(L)' 'MSLQQDVMTALKEAMKAKDQTALTALRAVKSAILLAKTESGAGDELTEEQELKLLQKQVKQRKDSAA' A
#
# COMPACT_ATOMS: atom_id res chain seq x y z
N MET A 1 8.69 -2.17 12.18
CA MET A 1 7.24 -2.29 11.92
C MET A 1 7.11 -2.65 10.45
N SER A 2 6.21 -3.55 10.07
CA SER A 2 6.02 -3.90 8.66
C SER A 2 5.15 -2.85 7.97
N LEU A 3 5.40 -2.56 6.68
CA LEU A 3 4.61 -1.57 5.93
C LEU A 3 3.11 -1.89 5.98
N GLN A 4 2.75 -3.18 5.99
CA GLN A 4 1.36 -3.62 6.13
C GLN A 4 0.72 -3.17 7.45
N GLN A 5 1.44 -3.23 8.58
CA GLN A 5 0.95 -2.76 9.87
C GLN A 5 0.75 -1.24 9.87
N ASP A 6 1.70 -0.49 9.29
CA ASP A 6 1.62 0.96 9.23
C ASP A 6 0.43 1.42 8.38
N VAL A 7 0.22 0.79 7.22
CA VAL A 7 -0.94 1.04 6.36
C VAL A 7 -2.26 0.73 7.07
N MET A 8 -2.32 -0.34 7.88
CA MET A 8 -3.53 -0.67 8.65
C MET A 8 -3.81 0.33 9.78
N THR A 9 -2.77 0.87 10.41
CA THR A 9 -2.91 1.94 11.41
C THR A 9 -3.41 3.22 10.76
N ALA A 10 -2.76 3.66 9.68
CA ALA A 10 -3.17 4.84 8.92
C ALA A 10 -4.60 4.71 8.35
N LEU A 11 -5.02 3.50 7.96
CA LEU A 11 -6.39 3.25 7.51
C LEU A 11 -7.42 3.55 8.60
N LYS A 12 -7.17 3.11 9.84
CA LYS A 12 -8.05 3.37 10.97
C LYS A 12 -8.12 4.87 11.28
N GLU A 13 -6.98 5.55 11.20
CA GLU A 13 -6.89 7.00 11.37
C GLU A 13 -7.68 7.74 10.29
N ALA A 14 -7.50 7.40 9.02
CA ALA A 14 -8.25 7.98 7.91
C ALA A 14 -9.77 7.74 8.03
N MET A 15 -10.18 6.54 8.48
CA MET A 15 -11.60 6.25 8.76
C MET A 15 -12.15 7.12 9.88
N LYS A 16 -11.39 7.30 10.97
CA LYS A 16 -11.77 8.14 12.12
C LYS A 16 -11.85 9.62 11.72
N ALA A 17 -10.91 10.08 10.90
CA ALA A 17 -10.86 11.45 10.37
C ALA A 17 -11.88 11.70 9.25
N LYS A 18 -12.56 10.66 8.74
CA LYS A 18 -13.44 10.71 7.56
C LYS A 18 -12.75 11.25 6.30
N ASP A 19 -11.43 11.07 6.19
CA ASP A 19 -10.65 11.46 5.02
C ASP A 19 -10.81 10.41 3.92
N GLN A 20 -11.76 10.64 3.01
CA GLN A 20 -12.06 9.72 1.92
C GLN A 20 -10.91 9.59 0.92
N THR A 21 -10.12 10.65 0.75
CA THR A 21 -8.98 10.67 -0.18
C THR A 21 -7.87 9.79 0.36
N ALA A 22 -7.46 10.00 1.61
CA ALA A 22 -6.47 9.16 2.28
C ALA A 22 -6.95 7.71 2.37
N LEU A 23 -8.21 7.49 2.73
CA LEU A 23 -8.79 6.15 2.85
C LEU A 23 -8.75 5.38 1.52
N THR A 24 -9.05 6.05 0.41
CA THR A 24 -8.99 5.45 -0.93
C THR A 24 -7.54 5.12 -1.33
N ALA A 25 -6.62 6.05 -1.09
CA ALA A 25 -5.21 5.84 -1.38
C ALA A 25 -4.62 4.67 -0.57
N LEU A 26 -4.89 4.62 0.73
CA LEU A 26 -4.40 3.58 1.64
C LEU A 26 -4.98 2.20 1.33
N ARG A 27 -6.26 2.12 0.92
CA ARG A 27 -6.86 0.86 0.44
C ARG A 27 -6.17 0.34 -0.81
N ALA A 28 -5.86 1.22 -1.77
CA ALA A 28 -5.16 0.84 -2.98
C ALA A 28 -3.74 0.31 -2.67
N VAL A 29 -3.03 0.94 -1.74
CA VAL A 29 -1.70 0.46 -1.28
C VAL A 29 -1.83 -0.92 -0.62
N LYS A 30 -2.82 -1.11 0.27
CA LYS A 30 -3.08 -2.42 0.90
C LYS A 30 -3.34 -3.53 -0.15
N SER A 31 -4.16 -3.25 -1.16
CA SER A 31 -4.41 -4.20 -2.24
C SER A 31 -3.15 -4.53 -3.04
N ALA A 32 -2.30 -3.54 -3.31
CA ALA A 32 -1.04 -3.75 -4.01
C ALA A 32 -0.08 -4.64 -3.19
N ILE A 33 -0.04 -4.48 -1.86
CA ILE A 33 0.76 -5.33 -0.96
C ILE A 33 0.26 -6.77 -1.01
N LEU A 34 -1.06 -6.99 -0.91
CA LEU A 34 -1.66 -8.33 -0.99
C LEU A 34 -1.37 -9.02 -2.33
N LEU A 35 -1.44 -8.26 -3.43
CA LEU A 35 -1.12 -8.76 -4.75
C LEU A 35 0.36 -9.19 -4.83
N ALA A 36 1.28 -8.34 -4.37
CA ALA A 36 2.71 -8.64 -4.37
C ALA A 36 3.04 -9.87 -3.50
N LYS A 37 2.37 -10.06 -2.35
CA LYS A 37 2.49 -11.27 -1.53
C LYS A 37 2.03 -12.52 -2.30
N THR A 38 0.93 -12.41 -3.04
CA THR A 38 0.42 -13.52 -3.87
C THR A 38 1.37 -13.84 -5.03
N GLU A 39 1.87 -12.81 -5.73
CA GLU A 39 2.75 -12.94 -6.89
C GLU A 39 4.14 -13.51 -6.54
N SER A 40 4.67 -13.16 -5.38
CA SER A 40 5.98 -13.64 -4.92
C SER A 40 5.95 -15.09 -4.45
N GLY A 41 4.77 -15.70 -4.28
CA GLY A 41 4.62 -17.01 -3.63
C GLY A 41 5.14 -17.03 -2.18
N ALA A 42 5.51 -15.86 -1.65
CA ALA A 42 6.00 -15.70 -0.29
C ALA A 42 4.80 -15.71 0.64
N GLY A 43 4.54 -16.88 1.24
CA GLY A 43 3.41 -17.10 2.13
C GLY A 43 3.37 -16.18 3.36
N ASP A 44 4.49 -15.55 3.74
CA ASP A 44 4.56 -14.86 5.02
C ASP A 44 4.89 -13.35 4.91
N GLU A 45 5.93 -12.92 4.19
CA GLU A 45 6.34 -11.49 4.25
C GLU A 45 7.10 -10.99 3.01
N LEU A 46 6.83 -9.74 2.62
CA LEU A 46 7.63 -9.03 1.62
C LEU A 46 8.89 -8.48 2.32
N THR A 47 10.02 -8.48 1.62
CA THR A 47 11.21 -7.79 2.13
C THR A 47 11.02 -6.27 2.04
N GLU A 48 11.74 -5.51 2.88
CA GLU A 48 11.69 -4.04 2.85
C GLU A 48 12.02 -3.47 1.45
N GLU A 49 12.94 -4.10 0.71
CA GLU A 49 13.24 -3.71 -0.67
C GLU A 49 12.05 -3.91 -1.61
N GLN A 50 11.33 -5.02 -1.47
CA GLN A 50 10.14 -5.30 -2.28
C GLN A 50 9.02 -4.32 -1.95
N GLU A 51 8.85 -3.98 -0.68
CA GLU A 51 7.91 -2.96 -0.21
C GLU A 51 8.24 -1.58 -0.80
N LEU A 52 9.51 -1.17 -0.76
CA LEU A 52 9.98 0.08 -1.36
C LEU A 52 9.75 0.13 -2.88
N LYS A 53 10.12 -0.94 -3.60
CA LYS A 53 9.91 -1.04 -5.05
C LYS A 53 8.42 -0.99 -5.41
N LEU A 54 7.57 -1.64 -4.62
CA LEU A 54 6.12 -1.61 -4.78
C LEU A 54 5.59 -0.18 -4.63
N LEU A 55 5.98 0.53 -3.57
CA LEU A 55 5.58 1.92 -3.34
C LEU A 55 6.05 2.84 -4.47
N GLN A 56 7.30 2.71 -4.93
CA GLN A 56 7.83 3.48 -6.05
C GLN A 56 7.02 3.26 -7.34
N LYS A 57 6.69 2.00 -7.66
CA LYS A 57 5.84 1.66 -8.82
C LYS A 57 4.45 2.29 -8.69
N GLN A 58 3.85 2.21 -7.51
CA GLN A 58 2.53 2.78 -7.21
C GLN A 58 2.51 4.32 -7.31
N VAL A 59 3.58 5.01 -6.88
CA VAL A 59 3.73 6.45 -7.06
C VAL A 59 3.86 6.81 -8.54
N LYS A 60 4.70 6.08 -9.28
CA LYS A 60 4.88 6.30 -10.72
C LYS A 60 3.55 6.15 -11.48
N GLN A 61 2.83 5.04 -11.26
CA GLN A 61 1.54 4.80 -11.91
C GLN A 61 0.52 5.91 -11.65
N ARG A 62 0.48 6.48 -10.45
CA ARG A 62 -0.42 7.59 -10.12
C ARG A 62 -0.02 8.89 -10.80
N LYS A 63 1.28 9.18 -10.91
CA LYS A 63 1.78 10.34 -11.66
C LYS A 63 1.45 10.22 -13.14
N ASP A 64 1.71 9.04 -13.71
CA ASP A 64 1.45 8.77 -15.13
C ASP A 64 -0.06 8.80 -15.45
N SER A 65 -0.93 8.39 -14.51
CA SER A 65 -2.40 8.42 -14.71
C SER A 65 -3.01 9.81 -14.51
N ALA A 66 -2.28 10.74 -13.88
CA ALA A 66 -2.74 12.11 -13.63
C ALA A 66 -2.29 13.11 -14.70
N ALA A 67 -1.40 12.68 -15.61
CA ALA A 67 -0.94 13.43 -16.78
C ALA A 67 -1.91 13.26 -17.96
#